data_AF-A0A497B1B4-F1
#
_entry.id   AF-A0A497B1B4-F1
#
_cell.length_a   1.000
_cell.length_b   1.000
_cell.length_c   1.000
_cell.angle_alpha   90.00
_cell.angle_beta   90.00
_cell.angle_gamma   90.00
#
_symmetry.space_group_name_H-M   'P 1'
#
loop_
_entity.id
_entity.type
_entity.pdbx_description
1 polymer ?
#
loop_
_entity_poly.entity_id
_entity_poly.type
_entity_poly.pdbx_seq_one_letter_code
_entity_poly.pdbx_strand_id
1 'polypeptide(L)'
;MMREFQKPDIETREGIQIEKPRFEVELRPTRLAEAKPLLSWHYRGKSPIAPRLVLGAYRNGNLIGTAIFNPPLKPLPRFITELFPDVRAEEMLICSRVVVHPNYRGIGISTRLLKEATNRLLKGDTRVCYSLSRMALLVPLFKAAGWTSIKVERDNPRRKQAREVLSQLGYKPHFTMGQFERWLSALKPADRRRVDTVTYDAYPLKNASLFLRCRMPFATVADFSFVSRVKPDRAALEKLRANEPDFSFVPVQKPRKLAVQISFAFRQTQELIKDIKDYDPSKLSDPVLQDDWRIVIAWWARLRRGGRLKYSREQVLNLATKIFNELVKRDKVTFHWDGLTDAGKDLLRACLERTAKEGIYLVPPHGELIAKGEKTAMVKSRAFKLRGFYLLCSGSLCYGWVRFKSRYDSNEYPKRISVKEFKELQHAHCISDEERKAWWGGKGWLYYYPIREFIPLPRPRKFRLPQGAQTFIREVEFLQKFDIKQITPAAL
;
A
#
# COMPACT_ATOMS: atom_id res chain seq x y z
N MET A 1 18.65 -0.42 -52.83
CA MET A 1 19.31 -1.54 -52.11
C MET A 1 19.18 -1.29 -50.60
N MET A 2 18.01 -1.62 -50.02
CA MET A 2 17.77 -1.47 -48.57
C MET A 2 18.30 -2.70 -47.85
N ARG A 3 19.26 -2.53 -46.95
CA ARG A 3 19.68 -3.59 -46.03
C ARG A 3 18.58 -3.78 -44.99
N GLU A 4 17.96 -4.95 -45.00
CA GLU A 4 17.03 -5.41 -43.99
C GLU A 4 17.69 -5.38 -42.61
N PHE A 5 17.07 -4.67 -41.68
CA PHE A 5 17.40 -4.77 -40.26
C PHE A 5 16.78 -6.08 -39.75
N GLN A 6 17.60 -7.14 -39.64
CA GLN A 6 17.25 -8.31 -38.85
C GLN A 6 16.97 -7.87 -37.40
N LYS A 7 15.79 -8.22 -36.90
CA LYS A 7 15.48 -8.12 -35.48
C LYS A 7 16.47 -9.01 -34.72
N PRO A 8 17.03 -8.57 -33.58
CA PRO A 8 17.68 -9.50 -32.69
C PRO A 8 16.61 -10.48 -32.22
N ASP A 9 16.78 -11.75 -32.57
CA ASP A 9 16.03 -12.84 -31.98
C ASP A 9 16.27 -12.78 -30.46
N ILE A 10 15.28 -12.23 -29.76
CA ILE A 10 15.12 -12.57 -28.35
C ILE A 10 14.63 -14.00 -28.41
N GLU A 11 15.57 -14.95 -28.36
CA GLU A 11 15.26 -16.28 -27.87
C GLU A 11 14.51 -16.09 -26.56
N THR A 12 13.19 -16.24 -26.61
CA THR A 12 12.44 -16.71 -25.46
C THR A 12 13.14 -17.98 -25.04
N ARG A 13 14.01 -17.88 -24.02
CA ARG A 13 14.44 -19.06 -23.27
C ARG A 13 13.20 -19.62 -22.60
N GLU A 14 12.42 -20.38 -23.37
CA GLU A 14 11.53 -21.39 -22.83
C GLU A 14 12.37 -22.22 -21.87
N GLY A 15 11.97 -22.28 -20.61
CA GLY A 15 12.62 -23.14 -19.62
C GLY A 15 13.34 -22.46 -18.46
N ILE A 16 13.44 -21.12 -18.35
CA ILE A 16 13.85 -20.53 -17.07
C ILE A 16 12.64 -20.53 -16.12
N GLN A 17 12.47 -21.64 -15.39
CA GLN A 17 11.63 -21.66 -14.19
C GLN A 17 12.21 -20.66 -13.20
N ILE A 18 11.61 -19.47 -13.15
CA ILE A 18 11.82 -18.57 -12.02
C ILE A 18 11.18 -19.27 -10.82
N GLU A 19 12.00 -19.89 -9.97
CA GLU A 19 11.54 -20.39 -8.68
C GLU A 19 10.94 -19.22 -7.92
N LYS A 20 9.61 -19.23 -7.78
CA LYS A 20 8.91 -18.28 -6.92
C LYS A 20 9.43 -18.54 -5.51
N PRO A 21 9.98 -17.55 -4.81
CA PRO A 21 10.51 -17.76 -3.47
C PRO A 21 9.42 -18.43 -2.62
N ARG A 22 9.76 -19.59 -2.03
CA ARG A 22 8.86 -20.33 -1.15
C ARG A 22 8.78 -19.56 0.15
N PHE A 23 7.77 -18.70 0.26
CA PHE A 23 7.44 -18.04 1.51
C PHE A 23 6.53 -18.95 2.32
N GLU A 24 6.93 -19.23 3.56
CA GLU A 24 6.02 -19.80 4.54
C GLU A 24 4.93 -18.77 4.84
N VAL A 25 3.71 -19.17 4.50
CA VAL A 25 2.50 -18.41 4.73
C VAL A 25 1.49 -19.41 5.26
N GLU A 26 1.03 -19.15 6.47
CA GLU A 26 -0.03 -19.92 7.10
C GLU A 26 -1.38 -19.41 6.59
N LEU A 27 -2.25 -20.31 6.14
CA LEU A 27 -3.60 -19.99 5.71
C LEU A 27 -4.58 -20.54 6.74
N ARG A 28 -5.34 -19.66 7.39
CA ARG A 28 -6.34 -20.07 8.38
C ARG A 28 -7.62 -19.23 8.28
N PRO A 29 -8.77 -19.79 8.69
CA PRO A 29 -9.98 -19.00 8.89
C PRO A 29 -9.70 -17.87 9.88
N THR A 30 -10.25 -16.70 9.60
CA THR A 30 -10.12 -15.51 10.44
C THR A 30 -11.48 -14.84 10.62
N ARG A 31 -11.55 -13.85 11.52
CA ARG A 31 -12.75 -13.06 11.74
C ARG A 31 -12.72 -11.82 10.84
N LEU A 32 -13.89 -11.34 10.43
CA LEU A 32 -13.98 -10.11 9.63
C LEU A 32 -13.32 -8.91 10.33
N ALA A 33 -13.42 -8.84 11.66
CA ALA A 33 -12.81 -7.79 12.48
C ALA A 33 -11.27 -7.77 12.35
N GLU A 34 -10.65 -8.94 12.31
CA GLU A 34 -9.19 -9.10 12.15
C GLU A 34 -8.74 -8.79 10.71
N ALA A 35 -9.58 -9.06 9.72
CA ALA A 35 -9.33 -8.71 8.32
C ALA A 35 -9.52 -7.21 8.01
N LYS A 36 -10.18 -6.46 8.90
CA LYS A 36 -10.55 -5.04 8.69
C LYS A 36 -9.37 -4.13 8.32
N PRO A 37 -8.18 -4.23 8.93
CA PRO A 37 -7.04 -3.39 8.56
C PRO A 37 -6.64 -3.55 7.09
N LEU A 38 -6.69 -4.78 6.55
CA LEU A 38 -6.41 -5.01 5.13
C LEU A 38 -7.49 -4.44 4.21
N LEU A 39 -8.75 -4.40 4.64
CA LEU A 39 -9.85 -3.90 3.81
C LEU A 39 -9.73 -2.42 3.44
N SER A 40 -8.96 -1.63 4.21
CA SER A 40 -8.58 -0.25 3.85
C SER A 40 -7.90 -0.16 2.47
N TRP A 41 -7.20 -1.23 2.06
CA TRP A 41 -6.52 -1.33 0.77
C TRP A 41 -7.42 -1.82 -0.37
N HIS A 42 -8.72 -2.03 -0.12
CA HIS A 42 -9.67 -2.48 -1.12
C HIS A 42 -10.52 -1.33 -1.68
N TYR A 43 -10.53 -1.19 -3.00
CA TYR A 43 -11.18 -0.09 -3.73
C TYR A 43 -12.69 0.08 -3.48
N ARG A 44 -13.39 -0.95 -3.00
CA ARG A 44 -14.85 -0.90 -2.73
C ARG A 44 -15.25 -0.28 -1.38
N GLY A 45 -14.31 0.10 -0.50
CA GLY A 45 -14.52 0.98 0.69
C GLY A 45 -15.47 0.52 1.81
N LYS A 46 -16.53 -0.26 1.53
CA LYS A 46 -17.47 -0.81 2.51
C LYS A 46 -17.03 -2.18 3.03
N SER A 47 -17.24 -2.38 4.34
CA SER A 47 -17.15 -3.67 5.00
C SER A 47 -18.07 -4.70 4.34
N PRO A 48 -17.59 -5.93 4.09
CA PRO A 48 -18.43 -7.05 3.70
C PRO A 48 -19.56 -7.28 4.71
N ILE A 49 -20.76 -7.61 4.22
CA ILE A 49 -21.91 -7.96 5.05
C ILE A 49 -21.98 -9.48 5.15
N ALA A 50 -22.05 -10.00 6.39
CA ALA A 50 -22.26 -11.43 6.69
C ALA A 50 -21.40 -12.41 5.86
N PRO A 51 -20.06 -12.36 5.96
CA PRO A 51 -19.20 -13.30 5.22
C PRO A 51 -19.41 -14.73 5.73
N ARG A 52 -19.55 -15.68 4.81
CA ARG A 52 -19.60 -17.12 5.14
C ARG A 52 -18.21 -17.70 5.33
N LEU A 53 -17.21 -17.14 4.66
CA LEU A 53 -15.81 -17.45 4.89
C LEU A 53 -14.96 -16.17 4.79
N VAL A 54 -14.11 -15.99 5.79
CA VAL A 54 -12.98 -15.05 5.75
C VAL A 54 -11.73 -15.89 5.94
N LEU A 55 -10.90 -15.98 4.91
CA LEU A 55 -9.62 -16.69 4.97
C LEU A 55 -8.50 -15.65 5.06
N GLY A 56 -7.60 -15.83 6.03
CA GLY A 56 -6.44 -14.98 6.24
C GLY A 56 -5.14 -15.69 5.84
N ALA A 57 -4.20 -14.93 5.29
CA ALA A 57 -2.83 -15.34 5.06
C ALA A 57 -1.93 -14.64 6.08
N TYR A 58 -1.19 -15.43 6.85
CA TYR A 58 -0.35 -14.96 7.95
C TYR A 58 1.12 -15.26 7.69
N ARG A 59 1.97 -14.34 8.12
CA ARG A 59 3.42 -14.52 8.17
C ARG A 59 3.93 -14.03 9.51
N ASN A 60 4.63 -14.91 10.24
CA ASN A 60 5.13 -14.62 11.59
C ASN A 60 4.03 -14.01 12.49
N GLY A 61 2.83 -14.60 12.46
CA GLY A 61 1.65 -14.10 13.18
C GLY A 61 0.95 -12.88 12.58
N ASN A 62 1.53 -12.20 11.58
CA ASN A 62 0.97 -10.97 11.00
C ASN A 62 0.06 -11.29 9.81
N LEU A 63 -1.14 -10.69 9.77
CA LEU A 63 -2.07 -10.81 8.65
C LEU A 63 -1.57 -10.00 7.43
N ILE A 64 -1.22 -10.70 6.35
CA ILE A 64 -0.66 -10.11 5.12
C ILE A 64 -1.57 -10.23 3.89
N GLY A 65 -2.61 -11.05 3.96
CA GLY A 65 -3.62 -11.16 2.90
C GLY A 65 -4.94 -11.72 3.40
N THR A 66 -6.03 -11.48 2.68
CA THR A 66 -7.35 -12.05 2.98
C THR A 66 -8.18 -12.27 1.71
N ALA A 67 -9.00 -13.32 1.73
CA ALA A 67 -10.06 -13.57 0.75
C ALA A 67 -11.39 -13.73 1.48
N ILE A 68 -12.44 -13.07 0.97
CA ILE A 68 -13.74 -13.00 1.65
C ILE A 68 -14.84 -13.44 0.70
N PHE A 69 -15.65 -14.40 1.17
CA PHE A 69 -16.77 -14.97 0.46
C PHE A 69 -18.08 -14.69 1.20
N ASN A 70 -19.06 -14.20 0.45
CA ASN A 70 -20.36 -13.80 0.97
C ASN A 70 -21.46 -14.55 0.22
N PRO A 71 -22.66 -14.68 0.81
CA PRO A 71 -23.86 -14.99 0.04
C PRO A 71 -24.06 -13.96 -1.07
N PRO A 72 -24.56 -14.36 -2.25
CA PRO A 72 -24.85 -13.44 -3.32
C PRO A 72 -26.02 -12.52 -2.97
N LEU A 73 -26.05 -11.33 -3.58
CA LEU A 73 -27.23 -10.47 -3.51
C LEU A 73 -28.33 -11.04 -4.41
N LYS A 74 -29.57 -11.04 -3.91
CA LYS A 74 -30.77 -11.41 -4.67
C LYS A 74 -31.41 -10.17 -5.31
N PRO A 75 -31.99 -10.29 -6.53
CA PRO A 75 -31.95 -11.46 -7.41
C PRO A 75 -30.56 -11.66 -8.04
N LEU A 76 -30.24 -12.91 -8.37
CA LEU A 76 -29.02 -13.24 -9.13
C LEU A 76 -29.12 -12.67 -10.55
N PRO A 77 -27.99 -12.25 -11.17
CA PRO A 77 -27.97 -11.92 -12.59
C PRO A 77 -28.45 -13.09 -13.45
N ARG A 78 -29.33 -12.81 -14.43
CA ARG A 78 -29.95 -13.82 -15.30
C ARG A 78 -28.96 -14.78 -15.97
N PHE A 79 -27.81 -14.28 -16.41
CA PHE A 79 -26.79 -15.14 -17.02
C PHE A 79 -26.19 -16.17 -16.06
N ILE A 80 -26.17 -15.89 -14.75
CA ILE A 80 -25.70 -16.85 -13.73
C ILE A 80 -26.75 -17.94 -13.54
N THR A 81 -28.03 -17.58 -13.49
CA THR A 81 -29.12 -18.55 -13.38
C THR A 81 -29.29 -19.39 -14.64
N GLU A 82 -29.01 -18.84 -15.83
CA GLU A 82 -28.97 -19.61 -17.08
C GLU A 82 -27.77 -20.57 -17.12
N LEU A 83 -26.62 -20.15 -16.59
CA LEU A 83 -25.42 -20.99 -16.57
C LEU A 83 -25.49 -22.12 -15.52
N PHE A 84 -26.24 -21.91 -14.44
CA PHE A 84 -26.40 -22.85 -13.34
C PHE A 84 -27.88 -22.96 -12.93
N PRO A 85 -28.74 -23.55 -13.77
CA PRO A 85 -30.19 -23.61 -13.52
C PRO A 85 -30.55 -24.42 -12.27
N ASP A 86 -29.78 -25.47 -11.98
CA ASP A 86 -30.05 -26.40 -10.86
C ASP A 86 -29.33 -26.02 -9.55
N VAL A 87 -28.81 -24.79 -9.46
CA VAL A 87 -28.09 -24.30 -8.28
C VAL A 87 -28.86 -23.15 -7.67
N ARG A 88 -29.33 -23.34 -6.43
CA ARG A 88 -30.02 -22.29 -5.70
C ARG A 88 -29.04 -21.23 -5.19
N ALA A 89 -29.51 -20.02 -4.95
CA ALA A 89 -28.67 -18.90 -4.53
C ALA A 89 -27.91 -19.17 -3.20
N GLU A 90 -28.48 -20.00 -2.33
CA GLU A 90 -27.91 -20.42 -1.04
C GLU A 90 -26.71 -21.37 -1.22
N GLU A 91 -26.65 -22.08 -2.34
CA GLU A 91 -25.56 -22.99 -2.72
C GLU A 91 -24.45 -22.24 -3.48
N MET A 92 -24.58 -20.91 -3.65
CA MET A 92 -23.60 -20.06 -4.30
C MET A 92 -22.91 -19.12 -3.31
N LEU A 93 -21.63 -18.84 -3.55
CA LEU A 93 -20.89 -17.80 -2.84
C LEU A 93 -20.17 -16.87 -3.81
N ILE A 94 -20.23 -15.57 -3.52
CA ILE A 94 -19.48 -14.56 -4.23
C ILE A 94 -18.18 -14.23 -3.49
N CYS A 95 -17.04 -14.37 -4.18
CA CYS A 95 -15.76 -13.82 -3.74
C CYS A 95 -15.84 -12.29 -3.83
N SER A 96 -16.17 -11.66 -2.71
CA SER A 96 -16.44 -10.23 -2.65
C SER A 96 -15.15 -9.40 -2.54
N ARG A 97 -14.09 -9.96 -1.94
CA ARG A 97 -12.81 -9.30 -1.69
C ARG A 97 -11.65 -10.28 -1.80
N VAL A 98 -10.58 -9.83 -2.45
CA VAL A 98 -9.24 -10.42 -2.31
C VAL A 98 -8.29 -9.26 -2.10
N VAL A 99 -7.61 -9.24 -0.96
CA VAL A 99 -6.68 -8.16 -0.61
C VAL A 99 -5.38 -8.75 -0.15
N VAL A 100 -4.29 -8.26 -0.70
CA VAL A 100 -2.94 -8.55 -0.22
C VAL A 100 -2.26 -7.23 0.06
N HIS A 101 -1.61 -7.18 1.23
CA HIS A 101 -0.84 -6.03 1.64
C HIS A 101 0.17 -5.65 0.55
N PRO A 102 0.35 -4.36 0.20
CA PRO A 102 1.18 -3.94 -0.95
C PRO A 102 2.56 -4.57 -1.01
N ASN A 103 3.24 -4.70 0.14
CA ASN A 103 4.59 -5.27 0.23
C ASN A 103 4.67 -6.78 -0.07
N TYR A 104 3.53 -7.46 -0.17
CA TYR A 104 3.42 -8.90 -0.39
C TYR A 104 2.67 -9.24 -1.69
N ARG A 105 2.47 -8.26 -2.58
CA ARG A 105 1.87 -8.48 -3.89
C ARG A 105 2.87 -9.10 -4.88
N GLY A 106 2.36 -9.79 -5.89
CA GLY A 106 3.20 -10.38 -6.96
C GLY A 106 3.86 -11.71 -6.62
N ILE A 107 3.77 -12.18 -5.37
CA ILE A 107 4.37 -13.46 -4.92
C ILE A 107 3.35 -14.61 -4.81
N GLY A 108 2.13 -14.44 -5.35
CA GLY A 108 1.15 -15.52 -5.48
C GLY A 108 0.26 -15.78 -4.26
N ILE A 109 0.31 -14.96 -3.20
CA ILE A 109 -0.56 -15.12 -2.01
C ILE A 109 -2.04 -15.14 -2.38
N SER A 110 -2.50 -14.23 -3.25
CA SER A 110 -3.91 -14.17 -3.67
C SER A 110 -4.36 -15.47 -4.33
N THR A 111 -3.50 -16.08 -5.15
CA THR A 111 -3.78 -17.36 -5.82
C THR A 111 -3.88 -18.49 -4.79
N ARG A 112 -2.98 -18.54 -3.80
CA ARG A 112 -3.02 -19.54 -2.73
C ARG A 112 -4.29 -19.38 -1.87
N LEU A 113 -4.62 -18.15 -1.48
CA LEU A 113 -5.85 -17.84 -0.74
C LEU A 113 -7.09 -18.30 -1.49
N LEU A 114 -7.20 -17.98 -2.78
CA LEU A 114 -8.34 -18.36 -3.60
C LEU A 114 -8.48 -19.88 -3.70
N LYS A 115 -7.39 -20.60 -4.05
CA LYS A 115 -7.40 -22.06 -4.15
C LYS A 115 -7.82 -22.72 -2.84
N GLU A 116 -7.21 -22.31 -1.74
CA GLU A 116 -7.51 -22.87 -0.42
C GLU A 116 -8.95 -22.57 0.01
N ALA A 117 -9.40 -21.32 -0.17
CA ALA A 117 -10.76 -20.94 0.17
C ALA A 117 -11.79 -21.72 -0.64
N THR A 118 -11.61 -21.85 -1.96
CA THR A 118 -12.56 -22.59 -2.80
C THR A 118 -12.52 -24.08 -2.52
N ASN A 119 -11.35 -24.66 -2.25
CA ASN A 119 -11.25 -26.07 -1.86
C ASN A 119 -12.06 -26.36 -0.58
N ARG A 120 -12.01 -25.46 0.41
CA ARG A 120 -12.81 -25.58 1.64
C ARG A 120 -14.30 -25.40 1.37
N LEU A 121 -14.68 -24.34 0.66
CA LEU A 121 -16.08 -24.01 0.41
C LEU A 121 -16.77 -25.09 -0.42
N LEU A 122 -16.13 -25.54 -1.49
CA LEU A 122 -16.67 -26.55 -2.37
C LEU A 122 -16.77 -27.92 -1.68
N LYS A 123 -15.94 -28.25 -0.68
CA LYS A 123 -16.11 -29.49 0.10
C LYS A 123 -17.40 -29.53 0.94
N GLY A 124 -17.96 -28.37 1.30
CA GLY A 124 -19.25 -28.27 1.98
C GLY A 124 -20.43 -28.14 1.02
N ASP A 125 -21.48 -27.45 1.45
CA ASP A 125 -22.73 -27.28 0.69
C ASP A 125 -22.64 -26.27 -0.47
N THR A 126 -21.49 -25.60 -0.64
CA THR A 126 -21.33 -24.64 -1.74
C THR A 126 -21.05 -25.38 -3.03
N ARG A 127 -21.92 -25.21 -4.02
CA ARG A 127 -21.77 -25.83 -5.35
C ARG A 127 -21.05 -24.92 -6.33
N VAL A 128 -21.19 -23.60 -6.18
CA VAL A 128 -20.57 -22.60 -7.07
C VAL A 128 -19.95 -21.46 -6.26
N CYS A 129 -18.68 -21.17 -6.53
CA CYS A 129 -18.04 -19.93 -6.11
C CYS A 129 -17.80 -19.04 -7.33
N TYR A 130 -18.20 -17.78 -7.28
CA TYR A 130 -18.01 -16.86 -8.40
C TYR A 130 -17.55 -15.47 -7.98
N SER A 131 -17.14 -14.66 -8.94
CA SER A 131 -16.69 -13.29 -8.78
C SER A 131 -17.15 -12.44 -9.96
N LEU A 132 -17.54 -11.21 -9.69
CA LEU A 132 -17.81 -10.18 -10.69
C LEU A 132 -16.88 -9.00 -10.47
N SER A 133 -15.81 -8.97 -11.25
CA SER A 133 -14.67 -8.07 -11.02
C SER A 133 -14.26 -7.33 -12.29
N ARG A 134 -14.22 -6.01 -12.22
CA ARG A 134 -13.56 -5.21 -13.27
C ARG A 134 -12.04 -5.33 -13.21
N MET A 135 -11.50 -5.52 -12.02
CA MET A 135 -10.05 -5.66 -11.81
C MET A 135 -9.52 -6.93 -12.48
N ALA A 136 -10.34 -7.98 -12.57
CA ALA A 136 -9.93 -9.23 -13.20
C ALA A 136 -9.83 -9.15 -14.72
N LEU A 137 -10.45 -8.14 -15.36
CA LEU A 137 -10.20 -7.81 -16.77
C LEU A 137 -8.75 -7.34 -17.03
N LEU A 138 -8.11 -6.76 -16.00
CA LEU A 138 -6.75 -6.22 -16.10
C LEU A 138 -5.69 -7.20 -15.58
N VAL A 139 -6.04 -7.98 -14.56
CA VAL A 139 -5.14 -8.93 -13.91
C VAL A 139 -5.85 -10.28 -13.82
N PRO A 140 -5.35 -11.35 -14.48
CA PRO A 140 -6.02 -12.65 -14.57
C PRO A 140 -5.91 -13.46 -13.27
N LEU A 141 -6.25 -12.85 -12.13
CA LEU A 141 -6.12 -13.40 -10.78
C LEU A 141 -6.88 -14.73 -10.62
N PHE A 142 -8.16 -14.75 -11.03
CA PHE A 142 -9.02 -15.92 -10.88
C PHE A 142 -8.61 -17.04 -11.83
N LYS A 143 -8.28 -16.72 -13.09
CA LYS A 143 -7.71 -17.69 -14.05
C LYS A 143 -6.42 -18.31 -13.53
N ALA A 144 -5.52 -17.53 -12.92
CA ALA A 144 -4.31 -18.05 -12.28
C ALA A 144 -4.60 -18.95 -11.06
N ALA A 145 -5.75 -18.78 -10.40
CA ALA A 145 -6.25 -19.67 -9.35
C ALA A 145 -6.97 -20.92 -9.90
N GLY A 146 -7.09 -21.07 -11.22
CA GLY A 146 -7.75 -22.20 -11.87
C GLY A 146 -9.26 -22.01 -12.09
N TRP A 147 -9.77 -20.79 -11.95
CA TRP A 147 -11.18 -20.51 -12.21
C TRP A 147 -11.42 -20.34 -13.71
N THR A 148 -12.63 -20.65 -14.17
CA THR A 148 -13.09 -20.29 -15.51
C THR A 148 -13.48 -18.81 -15.51
N SER A 149 -12.99 -18.05 -16.48
CA SER A 149 -13.21 -16.60 -16.59
C SER A 149 -13.79 -16.26 -17.96
N ILE A 150 -14.81 -15.41 -17.98
CA ILE A 150 -15.56 -14.97 -19.17
C ILE A 150 -15.90 -13.50 -19.01
N LYS A 151 -15.79 -12.71 -20.08
CA LYS A 151 -16.24 -11.32 -20.07
C LYS A 151 -17.75 -11.25 -20.22
N VAL A 152 -18.41 -10.43 -19.40
CA VAL A 152 -19.86 -10.23 -19.48
C VAL A 152 -20.19 -8.75 -19.57
N GLU A 153 -21.14 -8.42 -20.45
CA GLU A 153 -21.72 -7.08 -20.53
C GLU A 153 -22.72 -6.88 -19.38
N ARG A 154 -22.59 -5.77 -18.66
CA ARG A 154 -23.43 -5.35 -17.54
C ARG A 154 -24.03 -3.97 -17.75
N ASP A 155 -24.10 -3.52 -18.99
CA ASP A 155 -24.81 -2.31 -19.33
C ASP A 155 -26.30 -2.42 -19.00
N ASN A 156 -26.94 -1.27 -18.81
CA ASN A 156 -28.38 -1.18 -18.65
C ASN A 156 -28.89 0.20 -19.14
N PRO A 157 -30.21 0.36 -19.37
CA PRO A 157 -30.75 1.61 -19.92
C PRO A 157 -30.42 2.85 -19.08
N ARG A 158 -30.41 2.74 -17.75
CA ARG A 158 -30.08 3.86 -16.84
C ARG A 158 -28.62 4.29 -16.99
N ARG A 159 -27.70 3.33 -17.12
CA ARG A 159 -26.28 3.60 -17.38
C ARG A 159 -26.09 4.22 -18.75
N LYS A 160 -26.79 3.74 -19.78
CA LYS A 160 -26.76 4.32 -21.13
C LYS A 160 -27.20 5.78 -21.11
N GLN A 161 -28.34 6.08 -20.51
CA GLN A 161 -28.85 7.44 -20.34
C GLN A 161 -27.85 8.33 -19.59
N ALA A 162 -27.29 7.86 -18.47
CA ALA A 162 -26.30 8.62 -17.72
C ALA A 162 -25.03 8.90 -18.55
N ARG A 163 -24.55 7.93 -19.35
CA ARG A 163 -23.40 8.16 -20.24
C ARG A 163 -23.69 9.21 -21.30
N GLU A 164 -24.86 9.16 -21.93
CA GLU A 164 -25.27 10.13 -22.95
C GLU A 164 -25.28 11.55 -22.37
N VAL A 165 -25.94 11.76 -21.23
CA VAL A 165 -25.98 13.06 -20.54
C VAL A 165 -24.59 13.54 -20.14
N LEU A 166 -23.78 12.66 -19.55
CA LEU A 166 -22.41 13.01 -19.16
C LEU A 166 -21.57 13.42 -20.37
N SER A 167 -21.69 12.69 -21.48
CA SER A 167 -20.92 12.94 -22.70
C SER A 167 -21.34 14.25 -23.37
N GLN A 168 -22.65 14.55 -23.40
CA GLN A 168 -23.20 15.84 -23.87
C GLN A 168 -22.67 17.03 -23.05
N LEU A 169 -22.53 16.85 -21.73
CA LEU A 169 -21.98 17.87 -20.85
C LEU A 169 -20.45 17.94 -20.88
N GLY A 170 -19.79 17.17 -21.75
CA GLY A 170 -18.33 17.19 -21.93
C GLY A 170 -17.54 16.38 -20.89
N TYR A 171 -18.21 15.56 -20.07
CA TYR A 171 -17.51 14.65 -19.17
C TYR A 171 -16.75 13.59 -19.96
N LYS A 172 -15.53 13.27 -19.50
CA LYS A 172 -14.77 12.13 -20.03
C LYS A 172 -14.46 11.13 -18.91
N PRO A 173 -14.68 9.81 -19.13
CA PRO A 173 -14.48 8.78 -18.09
C PRO A 173 -13.02 8.64 -17.62
N HIS A 174 -12.07 9.21 -18.37
CA HIS A 174 -10.65 9.26 -18.04
C HIS A 174 -10.23 10.53 -17.30
N PHE A 175 -11.16 11.41 -16.90
CA PHE A 175 -10.83 12.58 -16.07
C PHE A 175 -10.06 12.19 -14.81
N THR A 176 -9.04 12.99 -14.48
CA THR A 176 -8.44 13.05 -13.15
C THR A 176 -9.38 13.77 -12.19
N MET A 177 -9.13 13.69 -10.88
CA MET A 177 -9.96 14.40 -9.90
C MET A 177 -9.98 15.91 -10.15
N GLY A 178 -8.81 16.53 -10.38
CA GLY A 178 -8.73 17.96 -10.67
C GLY A 178 -9.39 18.35 -12.01
N GLN A 179 -9.33 17.49 -13.03
CA GLN A 179 -10.08 17.72 -14.29
C GLN A 179 -11.58 17.64 -14.07
N PHE A 180 -12.03 16.69 -13.25
CA PHE A 180 -13.43 16.55 -12.88
C PHE A 180 -13.93 17.75 -12.07
N GLU A 181 -13.15 18.23 -11.10
CA GLU A 181 -13.52 19.40 -10.30
C GLU A 181 -13.65 20.65 -11.16
N ARG A 182 -12.71 20.89 -12.08
CA ARG A 182 -12.79 22.00 -13.04
C ARG A 182 -13.99 21.89 -13.96
N TRP A 183 -14.25 20.70 -14.49
CA TRP A 183 -15.43 20.44 -15.31
C TRP A 183 -16.71 20.71 -14.53
N LEU A 184 -16.82 20.15 -13.32
CA LEU A 184 -17.99 20.32 -12.46
C LEU A 184 -18.20 21.79 -12.08
N SER A 185 -17.13 22.54 -11.78
CA SER A 185 -17.20 23.96 -11.46
C SER A 185 -17.63 24.82 -12.65
N ALA A 186 -17.31 24.40 -13.88
CA ALA A 186 -17.72 25.10 -15.09
C ALA A 186 -19.19 24.88 -15.48
N LEU A 187 -19.84 23.84 -14.94
CA LEU A 187 -21.26 23.56 -15.23
C LEU A 187 -22.20 24.56 -14.57
N LYS A 188 -23.29 24.90 -15.27
CA LYS A 188 -24.42 25.66 -14.72
C LYS A 188 -25.09 24.90 -13.57
N PRO A 189 -25.70 25.57 -12.59
CA PRO A 189 -26.36 24.90 -11.47
C PRO A 189 -27.42 23.85 -11.88
N ALA A 190 -28.17 24.10 -12.96
CA ALA A 190 -29.13 23.15 -13.51
C ALA A 190 -28.46 21.86 -14.03
N ASP A 191 -27.34 21.99 -14.75
CA ASP A 191 -26.59 20.84 -15.27
C ASP A 191 -25.95 20.03 -14.14
N ARG A 192 -25.47 20.68 -13.08
CA ARG A 192 -24.95 19.98 -11.89
C ARG A 192 -26.02 19.11 -11.23
N ARG A 193 -27.24 19.64 -11.07
CA ARG A 193 -28.38 18.86 -10.55
C ARG A 193 -28.71 17.70 -11.46
N ARG A 194 -28.74 17.92 -12.78
CA ARG A 194 -28.99 16.87 -13.76
C ARG A 194 -27.94 15.75 -13.70
N VAL A 195 -26.66 16.10 -13.59
CA VAL A 195 -25.55 15.13 -13.40
C VAL A 195 -25.76 14.31 -12.13
N ASP A 196 -26.10 14.95 -11.01
CA ASP A 196 -26.31 14.27 -9.74
C ASP A 196 -27.46 13.25 -9.85
N THR A 197 -28.60 13.65 -10.42
CA THR A 197 -29.77 12.78 -10.63
C THR A 197 -29.44 11.58 -11.50
N VAL A 198 -28.96 11.79 -12.73
CA VAL A 198 -28.74 10.68 -13.69
C VAL A 198 -27.66 9.71 -13.20
N THR A 199 -26.65 10.20 -12.49
CA THR A 199 -25.58 9.35 -11.97
C THR A 199 -25.99 8.62 -10.69
N TYR A 200 -26.88 9.21 -9.88
CA TYR A 200 -27.52 8.51 -8.77
C TYR A 200 -28.44 7.39 -9.27
N ASP A 201 -29.28 7.65 -10.29
CA ASP A 201 -30.17 6.64 -10.85
C ASP A 201 -29.42 5.46 -11.48
N ALA A 202 -28.30 5.73 -12.14
CA ALA A 202 -27.43 4.71 -12.72
C ALA A 202 -26.58 3.96 -11.66
N TYR A 203 -26.30 4.60 -10.51
CA TYR A 203 -25.48 4.04 -9.45
C TYR A 203 -25.88 4.56 -8.05
N PRO A 204 -26.98 4.03 -7.46
CA PRO A 204 -27.64 4.61 -6.28
C PRO A 204 -26.94 4.24 -4.97
N LEU A 205 -25.64 4.50 -4.88
CA LEU A 205 -24.87 4.37 -3.64
C LEU A 205 -24.75 5.73 -2.95
N LYS A 206 -25.53 5.93 -1.89
CA LYS A 206 -25.58 7.17 -1.10
C LYS A 206 -24.20 7.71 -0.65
N ASN A 207 -23.24 6.84 -0.40
CA ASN A 207 -21.90 7.22 0.09
C ASN A 207 -20.83 7.25 -1.02
N ALA A 208 -21.21 7.07 -2.29
CA ALA A 208 -20.27 7.17 -3.40
C ALA A 208 -20.07 8.64 -3.78
N SER A 209 -18.81 9.07 -3.91
CA SER A 209 -18.49 10.40 -4.42
C SER A 209 -19.10 10.62 -5.81
N LEU A 210 -19.47 11.86 -6.12
CA LEU A 210 -20.02 12.20 -7.43
C LEU A 210 -19.05 11.82 -8.55
N PHE A 211 -17.75 12.00 -8.34
CA PHE A 211 -16.70 11.54 -9.27
C PHE A 211 -16.80 10.06 -9.61
N LEU A 212 -17.02 9.20 -8.60
CA LEU A 212 -17.20 7.77 -8.81
C LEU A 212 -18.52 7.49 -9.53
N ARG A 213 -19.61 8.17 -9.12
CA ARG A 213 -20.93 8.02 -9.75
C ARG A 213 -20.92 8.40 -11.24
N CYS A 214 -20.16 9.42 -11.66
CA CYS A 214 -19.99 9.75 -13.09
C CYS A 214 -19.19 8.71 -13.86
N ARG A 215 -18.30 7.96 -13.20
CA ARG A 215 -17.43 6.96 -13.84
C ARG A 215 -18.12 5.61 -14.07
N MET A 216 -19.01 5.22 -13.15
CA MET A 216 -19.67 3.92 -13.13
C MET A 216 -20.56 3.62 -14.35
N PRO A 217 -21.26 4.58 -14.96
CA PRO A 217 -22.01 4.36 -16.20
C PRO A 217 -21.15 3.84 -17.36
N PHE A 218 -19.87 4.21 -17.42
CA PHE A 218 -18.90 3.76 -18.43
C PHE A 218 -18.24 2.40 -18.09
N ALA A 219 -18.62 1.81 -16.97
CA ALA A 219 -18.10 0.54 -16.47
C ALA A 219 -19.06 -0.61 -16.83
N THR A 220 -19.20 -0.89 -18.12
CA THR A 220 -20.22 -1.81 -18.66
C THR A 220 -19.73 -3.26 -18.62
N VAL A 221 -18.47 -3.51 -19.00
CA VAL A 221 -17.88 -4.86 -18.98
C VAL A 221 -17.33 -5.24 -17.59
N ALA A 222 -17.54 -6.49 -17.20
CA ALA A 222 -16.89 -7.13 -16.05
C ALA A 222 -16.36 -8.52 -16.40
N ASP A 223 -15.33 -8.96 -15.69
CA ASP A 223 -14.92 -10.36 -15.70
C ASP A 223 -15.82 -11.14 -14.74
N PHE A 224 -16.50 -12.14 -15.29
CA PHE A 224 -17.22 -13.16 -14.54
C PHE A 224 -16.33 -14.39 -14.44
N SER A 225 -15.84 -14.62 -13.24
CA SER A 225 -14.98 -15.77 -12.93
C SER A 225 -15.69 -16.71 -11.98
N PHE A 226 -15.62 -18.02 -12.22
CA PHE A 226 -16.22 -19.03 -11.35
C PHE A 226 -15.41 -20.32 -11.24
N VAL A 227 -15.66 -21.04 -10.16
CA VAL A 227 -15.28 -22.44 -9.95
C VAL A 227 -16.50 -23.17 -9.38
N SER A 228 -16.72 -24.39 -9.83
CA SER A 228 -17.96 -25.10 -9.59
C SER A 228 -17.72 -26.60 -9.41
N ARG A 229 -18.52 -27.25 -8.55
CA ARG A 229 -18.63 -28.72 -8.48
C ARG A 229 -19.65 -29.28 -9.47
N VAL A 230 -20.57 -28.45 -9.93
CA VAL A 230 -21.55 -28.81 -10.97
C VAL A 230 -21.06 -28.37 -12.34
N LYS A 231 -21.39 -29.14 -13.37
CA LYS A 231 -21.09 -28.71 -14.73
C LYS A 231 -21.97 -27.51 -15.08
N PRO A 232 -21.40 -26.41 -15.61
CA PRO A 232 -22.21 -25.32 -16.13
C PRO A 232 -23.00 -25.80 -17.36
N ASP A 233 -24.16 -25.19 -17.61
CA ASP A 233 -24.91 -25.42 -18.84
C ASP A 233 -24.04 -25.05 -20.06
N ARG A 234 -23.86 -26.01 -20.97
CA ARG A 234 -22.91 -25.87 -22.08
C ARG A 234 -23.40 -24.84 -23.10
N ALA A 235 -24.69 -24.83 -23.42
CA ALA A 235 -25.26 -23.92 -24.40
C ALA A 235 -25.21 -22.47 -23.90
N ALA A 236 -25.53 -22.24 -22.63
CA ALA A 236 -25.40 -20.95 -21.97
C ALA A 236 -23.93 -20.49 -21.91
N LEU A 237 -22.99 -21.40 -21.59
CA LEU A 237 -21.57 -21.10 -21.57
C LEU A 237 -21.04 -20.70 -22.95
N GLU A 238 -21.39 -21.45 -23.99
CA GLU A 238 -21.00 -21.16 -25.38
C GLU A 238 -21.63 -19.86 -25.87
N LYS A 239 -22.90 -19.60 -25.54
CA LYS A 239 -23.58 -18.32 -25.82
C LYS A 239 -22.87 -17.15 -25.14
N LEU A 240 -22.42 -17.31 -23.89
CA LEU A 240 -21.68 -16.26 -23.19
C LEU A 240 -20.31 -16.01 -23.82
N ARG A 241 -19.61 -17.07 -24.24
CA ARG A 241 -18.33 -16.97 -24.96
C ARG A 241 -18.47 -16.29 -26.32
N ALA A 242 -19.51 -16.64 -27.08
CA ALA A 242 -19.80 -16.05 -28.38
C ALA A 242 -20.16 -14.56 -28.28
N ASN A 243 -20.78 -14.14 -27.16
CA ASN A 243 -21.15 -12.76 -26.88
C ASN A 243 -20.15 -12.05 -25.96
N GLU A 244 -18.92 -12.55 -25.80
CA GLU A 244 -17.92 -11.87 -25.00
C GLU A 244 -17.68 -10.47 -25.59
N PRO A 245 -17.97 -9.39 -24.85
CA PRO A 245 -17.75 -8.05 -25.37
C PRO A 245 -16.26 -7.89 -25.65
N ASP A 246 -15.96 -7.27 -26.80
CA ASP A 246 -14.57 -6.96 -27.13
C ASP A 246 -14.02 -6.00 -26.07
N PHE A 247 -13.16 -6.54 -25.23
CA PHE A 247 -12.33 -5.78 -24.31
C PHE A 247 -10.91 -5.79 -24.86
N SER A 248 -10.77 -5.31 -26.09
CA SER A 248 -9.51 -4.82 -26.64
C SER A 248 -9.37 -3.37 -26.18
N PHE A 249 -8.25 -3.04 -25.54
CA PHE A 249 -7.84 -1.64 -25.60
C PHE A 249 -7.63 -1.37 -27.09
N VAL A 250 -8.37 -0.44 -27.70
CA VAL A 250 -8.02 0.05 -29.04
C VAL A 250 -6.51 0.30 -29.02
N PRO A 251 -5.72 -0.44 -29.81
CA PRO A 251 -4.31 -0.17 -29.90
C PRO A 251 -4.21 1.24 -30.45
N VAL A 252 -3.71 2.18 -29.66
CA VAL A 252 -3.31 3.48 -30.18
C VAL A 252 -2.44 3.20 -31.41
N GLN A 253 -2.80 3.76 -32.57
CA GLN A 253 -2.01 3.64 -33.80
C GLN A 253 -0.54 3.83 -33.43
N LYS A 254 0.28 2.81 -33.68
CA LYS A 254 1.69 2.80 -33.28
C LYS A 254 2.35 4.07 -33.82
N PRO A 255 2.82 4.99 -32.96
CA PRO A 255 3.79 5.97 -33.40
C PRO A 255 5.03 5.17 -33.79
N ARG A 256 5.53 5.36 -35.01
CA ARG A 256 6.84 4.84 -35.39
C ARG A 256 7.85 5.28 -34.30
N LYS A 257 8.52 4.28 -33.71
CA LYS A 257 9.40 4.34 -32.52
C LYS A 257 8.70 4.55 -31.17
N LEU A 258 8.10 3.49 -30.61
CA LEU A 258 8.04 3.29 -29.15
C LEU A 258 7.78 1.81 -28.82
N ALA A 259 8.84 1.05 -28.57
CA ALA A 259 8.75 -0.27 -27.95
C ALA A 259 8.58 -0.10 -26.43
N VAL A 260 7.74 -0.95 -25.83
CA VAL A 260 7.45 -1.10 -24.38
C VAL A 260 6.36 -0.18 -23.78
N GLN A 261 5.08 -0.49 -24.04
CA GLN A 261 3.93 0.08 -23.30
C GLN A 261 2.72 -0.89 -23.17
N ILE A 262 2.87 -2.08 -22.55
CA ILE A 262 1.71 -2.92 -22.14
C ILE A 262 1.71 -3.23 -20.63
N SER A 263 2.49 -2.49 -19.83
CA SER A 263 2.53 -2.63 -18.36
C SER A 263 2.06 -1.37 -17.61
N PHE A 264 1.22 -0.54 -18.24
CA PHE A 264 1.00 0.85 -17.82
C PHE A 264 -0.42 1.26 -17.36
N ALA A 265 -1.43 0.38 -17.37
CA ALA A 265 -2.79 0.78 -17.00
C ALA A 265 -3.07 0.89 -15.48
N PHE A 266 -2.07 0.60 -14.63
CA PHE A 266 -2.13 0.86 -13.18
C PHE A 266 -1.21 1.99 -12.71
N ARG A 267 -0.50 2.65 -13.62
CA ARG A 267 0.25 3.88 -13.32
C ARG A 267 -0.69 5.04 -13.59
N GLN A 268 -1.46 5.43 -12.58
CA GLN A 268 -1.94 6.81 -12.56
C GLN A 268 -0.74 7.72 -12.79
N THR A 269 -0.93 8.69 -13.66
CA THR A 269 -0.02 9.81 -13.94
C THR A 269 0.67 10.30 -12.68
N GLN A 270 1.90 9.85 -12.47
CA GLN A 270 2.87 10.42 -11.56
C GLN A 270 4.19 10.34 -12.32
N GLU A 271 4.89 11.46 -12.40
CA GLU A 271 6.14 11.56 -13.14
C GLU A 271 7.07 10.44 -12.70
N LEU A 272 7.21 9.39 -13.52
CA LEU A 272 8.28 8.43 -13.30
C LEU A 272 9.58 9.22 -13.22
N ILE A 273 10.48 8.82 -12.34
CA ILE A 273 11.85 9.35 -12.29
C ILE A 273 12.49 9.14 -13.68
N LYS A 274 12.37 10.13 -14.57
CA LYS A 274 12.82 10.08 -15.97
C LYS A 274 14.33 10.26 -16.04
N ASP A 275 14.82 11.24 -15.27
CA ASP A 275 16.23 11.52 -15.08
C ASP A 275 16.49 11.76 -13.59
N ILE A 276 17.51 11.10 -13.05
CA ILE A 276 17.92 11.25 -11.64
C ILE A 276 18.72 12.53 -11.41
N LYS A 277 19.32 13.08 -12.48
CA LYS A 277 20.16 14.29 -12.42
C LYS A 277 19.29 15.52 -12.17
N ASP A 278 18.23 15.66 -12.96
CA ASP A 278 17.29 16.80 -12.89
C ASP A 278 16.11 16.56 -11.94
N TYR A 279 16.15 15.46 -11.19
CA TYR A 279 15.10 15.11 -10.23
C TYR A 279 15.11 16.07 -9.03
N ASP A 280 14.02 16.82 -8.90
CA ASP A 280 13.76 17.75 -7.82
C ASP A 280 12.51 17.34 -7.02
N PRO A 281 12.68 16.71 -5.83
CA PRO A 281 11.55 16.23 -5.05
C PRO A 281 10.67 17.38 -4.51
N SER A 282 11.19 18.60 -4.41
CA SER A 282 10.44 19.74 -3.86
C SER A 282 9.24 20.15 -4.74
N LYS A 283 9.32 19.87 -6.05
CA LYS A 283 8.26 20.18 -7.04
C LYS A 283 7.17 19.12 -7.10
N LEU A 284 7.37 17.96 -6.47
CA LEU A 284 6.48 16.81 -6.58
C LEU A 284 5.44 16.79 -5.46
N SER A 285 4.28 16.18 -5.72
CA SER A 285 3.24 16.00 -4.69
C SER A 285 3.56 14.86 -3.73
N ASP A 286 2.98 14.87 -2.53
CA ASP A 286 3.24 13.84 -1.50
C ASP A 286 2.98 12.40 -2.01
N PRO A 287 1.90 12.12 -2.77
CA PRO A 287 1.67 10.79 -3.32
C PRO A 287 2.75 10.35 -4.32
N VAL A 288 3.29 11.28 -5.11
CA VAL A 288 4.37 11.01 -6.08
C VAL A 288 5.65 10.65 -5.33
N LEU A 289 6.03 11.42 -4.31
CA LEU A 289 7.22 11.13 -3.51
C LEU A 289 7.15 9.78 -2.79
N GLN A 290 5.96 9.37 -2.33
CA GLN A 290 5.76 8.05 -1.73
C GLN A 290 5.93 6.92 -2.76
N ASP A 291 5.44 7.11 -4.00
CA ASP A 291 5.64 6.14 -5.06
C ASP A 291 7.11 6.08 -5.52
N ASP A 292 7.76 7.23 -5.63
CA ASP A 292 9.18 7.34 -5.97
C ASP A 292 10.05 6.68 -4.90
N TRP A 293 9.72 6.86 -3.61
CA TRP A 293 10.35 6.13 -2.51
C TRP A 293 10.21 4.61 -2.68
N ARG A 294 9.02 4.13 -3.04
CA ARG A 294 8.78 2.71 -3.34
C ARG A 294 9.58 2.23 -4.54
N ILE A 295 9.75 3.07 -5.59
CA ILE A 295 10.55 2.75 -6.78
C ILE A 295 12.03 2.61 -6.43
N VAL A 296 12.61 3.55 -5.67
CA VAL A 296 14.02 3.47 -5.29
C VAL A 296 14.32 2.29 -4.36
N ILE A 297 13.36 1.89 -3.50
CA ILE A 297 13.47 0.62 -2.74
C ILE A 297 13.58 -0.58 -3.70
N ALA A 298 12.78 -0.63 -4.76
CA ALA A 298 12.84 -1.72 -5.73
C ALA A 298 14.16 -1.73 -6.52
N TRP A 299 14.67 -0.55 -6.91
CA TRP A 299 15.97 -0.42 -7.55
C TRP A 299 17.10 -0.87 -6.63
N TRP A 300 17.07 -0.46 -5.37
CA TRP A 300 18.03 -0.87 -4.35
C TRP A 300 18.02 -2.38 -4.13
N ALA A 301 16.84 -2.99 -4.01
CA ALA A 301 16.68 -4.44 -3.87
C ALA A 301 17.30 -5.21 -5.04
N ARG A 302 17.13 -4.71 -6.28
CA ARG A 302 17.72 -5.31 -7.49
C ARG A 302 19.25 -5.21 -7.48
N LEU A 303 19.79 -4.05 -7.16
CA LEU A 303 21.24 -3.83 -7.09
C LEU A 303 21.90 -4.69 -6.00
N ARG A 304 21.25 -4.87 -4.86
CA ARG A 304 21.73 -5.77 -3.79
C ARG A 304 21.87 -7.23 -4.22
N ARG A 305 21.09 -7.68 -5.21
CA ARG A 305 21.14 -9.06 -5.74
C ARG A 305 22.11 -9.20 -6.92
N GLY A 306 22.95 -8.20 -7.18
CA GLY A 306 23.84 -8.19 -8.34
C GLY A 306 23.14 -7.94 -9.68
N GLY A 307 21.86 -7.52 -9.66
CA GLY A 307 21.12 -7.22 -10.87
C GLY A 307 21.64 -5.95 -11.55
N ARG A 308 21.67 -5.93 -12.89
CA ARG A 308 22.06 -4.73 -13.66
C ARG A 308 20.94 -3.70 -13.67
N LEU A 309 21.27 -2.43 -13.44
CA LEU A 309 20.39 -1.27 -13.56
C LEU A 309 21.13 -0.17 -14.34
N LYS A 310 20.41 0.75 -14.98
CA LYS A 310 21.01 1.91 -15.67
C LYS A 310 21.81 2.82 -14.70
N TYR A 311 21.45 2.82 -13.42
CA TYR A 311 22.06 3.65 -12.39
C TYR A 311 22.88 2.81 -11.42
N SER A 312 24.01 3.36 -10.97
CA SER A 312 24.86 2.74 -9.95
C SER A 312 24.18 2.71 -8.58
N ARG A 313 24.70 1.87 -7.68
CA ARG A 313 24.24 1.82 -6.27
C ARG A 313 24.31 3.18 -5.60
N GLU A 314 25.40 3.92 -5.84
CA GLU A 314 25.59 5.25 -5.28
C GLU A 314 24.59 6.27 -5.85
N GLN A 315 24.31 6.22 -7.14
CA GLN A 315 23.31 7.08 -7.78
C GLN A 315 21.91 6.84 -7.24
N VAL A 316 21.52 5.58 -7.04
CA VAL A 316 20.22 5.23 -6.44
C VAL A 316 20.14 5.70 -4.99
N LEU A 317 21.21 5.56 -4.21
CA LEU A 317 21.23 6.02 -2.82
C LEU A 317 21.16 7.55 -2.72
N ASN A 318 21.85 8.28 -3.60
CA ASN A 318 21.77 9.74 -3.66
C ASN A 318 20.35 10.23 -3.98
N LEU A 319 19.70 9.61 -4.96
CA LEU A 319 18.31 9.89 -5.28
C LEU A 319 17.37 9.55 -4.12
N ALA A 320 17.52 8.38 -3.52
CA ALA A 320 16.73 7.97 -2.36
C ALA A 320 16.90 8.95 -1.19
N THR A 321 18.12 9.45 -0.96
CA THR A 321 18.41 10.45 0.07
C THR A 321 17.68 11.77 -0.20
N LYS A 322 17.65 12.24 -1.46
CA LYS A 322 16.88 13.43 -1.85
C LYS A 322 15.38 13.27 -1.54
N ILE A 323 14.80 12.14 -1.95
CA ILE A 323 13.38 11.82 -1.71
C ILE A 323 13.10 11.72 -0.21
N PHE A 324 13.93 10.98 0.52
CA PHE A 324 13.83 10.80 1.97
C PHE A 324 13.84 12.15 2.71
N ASN A 325 14.79 13.02 2.39
CA ASN A 325 14.90 14.34 3.02
C ASN A 325 13.65 15.19 2.80
N GLU A 326 13.10 15.18 1.57
CA GLU A 326 11.88 15.92 1.29
C GLU A 326 10.66 15.32 2.02
N LEU A 327 10.54 13.99 2.06
CA LEU A 327 9.48 13.31 2.82
C LEU A 327 9.53 13.63 4.32
N VAL A 328 10.73 13.62 4.91
CA VAL A 328 10.95 13.97 6.32
C VAL A 328 10.69 15.46 6.56
N LYS A 329 11.16 16.34 5.68
CA LYS A 329 10.92 17.79 5.75
C LYS A 329 9.44 18.14 5.75
N ARG A 330 8.64 17.43 4.96
CA ARG A 330 7.17 17.61 4.89
C ARG A 330 6.44 17.05 6.11
N ASP A 331 7.08 16.19 6.90
CA ASP A 331 6.58 15.59 8.14
C ASP A 331 5.21 14.88 8.02
N LYS A 332 4.83 14.44 6.81
CA LYS A 332 3.54 13.77 6.55
C LYS A 332 3.62 12.26 6.44
N VAL A 333 4.84 11.71 6.33
CA VAL A 333 5.07 10.27 6.13
C VAL A 333 5.67 9.64 7.37
N THR A 334 5.16 8.47 7.72
CA THR A 334 5.76 7.53 8.68
C THR A 334 6.25 6.33 7.88
N PHE A 335 7.49 5.89 8.09
CA PHE A 335 8.09 4.85 7.26
C PHE A 335 7.68 3.43 7.66
N HIS A 336 7.06 3.27 8.84
CA HIS A 336 6.53 2.01 9.38
C HIS A 336 7.58 0.89 9.32
N TRP A 337 8.63 1.02 10.13
CA TRP A 337 9.80 0.14 10.17
C TRP A 337 9.48 -1.36 10.02
N ASP A 338 8.54 -1.87 10.83
CA ASP A 338 8.19 -3.29 10.84
C ASP A 338 7.53 -3.78 9.55
N GLY A 339 6.87 -2.87 8.83
CA GLY A 339 6.23 -3.14 7.54
C GLY A 339 7.21 -3.17 6.36
N LEU A 340 8.42 -2.62 6.50
CA LEU A 340 9.39 -2.53 5.40
C LEU A 340 10.03 -3.89 5.07
N THR A 341 10.31 -4.10 3.79
CA THR A 341 11.13 -5.24 3.32
C THR A 341 12.58 -5.08 3.78
N ASP A 342 13.38 -6.15 3.77
CA ASP A 342 14.80 -6.07 4.16
C ASP A 342 15.59 -5.08 3.30
N ALA A 343 15.24 -4.95 2.03
CA ALA A 343 15.81 -3.94 1.13
C ALA A 343 15.37 -2.52 1.51
N GLY A 344 14.10 -2.34 1.89
CA GLY A 344 13.59 -1.05 2.36
C GLY A 344 14.20 -0.62 3.69
N LYS A 345 14.35 -1.56 4.64
CA LYS A 345 15.02 -1.36 5.93
C LYS A 345 16.47 -0.93 5.74
N ASP A 346 17.18 -1.62 4.86
CA ASP A 346 18.57 -1.33 4.51
C ASP A 346 18.72 0.03 3.82
N LEU A 347 17.88 0.35 2.83
CA LEU A 347 17.91 1.65 2.16
C LEU A 347 17.58 2.80 3.13
N LEU A 348 16.58 2.62 3.99
CA LEU A 348 16.21 3.62 5.00
C LEU A 348 17.37 3.89 5.97
N ARG A 349 18.02 2.84 6.48
CA ARG A 349 19.23 2.99 7.31
C ARG A 349 20.33 3.73 6.56
N ALA A 350 20.60 3.36 5.31
CA ALA A 350 21.62 4.04 4.50
C ALA A 350 21.31 5.54 4.30
N CYS A 351 20.04 5.91 4.11
CA CYS A 351 19.63 7.32 4.06
C CYS A 351 19.82 8.02 5.42
N LEU A 352 19.41 7.37 6.51
CA LEU A 352 19.55 7.90 7.88
C LEU A 352 21.01 8.11 8.28
N GLU A 353 21.90 7.18 7.96
CA GLU A 353 23.34 7.30 8.22
C GLU A 353 23.96 8.52 7.52
N ARG A 354 23.44 8.88 6.34
CA ARG A 354 23.91 10.07 5.59
C ARG A 354 23.36 11.39 6.14
N THR A 355 22.21 11.37 6.78
CA THR A 355 21.41 12.59 6.99
C THR A 355 21.14 12.91 8.46
N ALA A 356 20.97 11.90 9.31
CA ALA A 356 20.61 12.05 10.72
C ALA A 356 21.83 11.79 11.61
N LYS A 357 22.67 12.82 11.72
CA LYS A 357 23.90 12.80 12.54
C LYS A 357 23.71 13.35 13.95
N GLU A 358 22.70 14.19 14.14
CA GLU A 358 22.35 14.77 15.44
C GLU A 358 21.79 13.67 16.36
N GLY A 359 22.17 13.72 17.64
CA GLY A 359 21.71 12.79 18.66
C GLY A 359 20.77 13.44 19.67
N ILE A 360 19.88 12.62 20.23
CA ILE A 360 19.10 12.94 21.42
C ILE A 360 19.57 12.04 22.56
N TYR A 361 20.01 12.65 23.65
CA TYR A 361 20.47 11.95 24.83
C TYR A 361 19.34 11.81 25.86
N LEU A 362 19.11 10.58 26.31
CA LEU A 362 18.23 10.23 27.41
C LEU A 362 19.03 9.55 28.52
N VAL A 363 18.77 9.95 29.77
CA VAL A 363 19.38 9.30 30.95
C VAL A 363 19.00 7.82 30.98
N PRO A 364 19.92 6.89 31.24
CA PRO A 364 19.58 5.47 31.42
C PRO A 364 18.48 5.28 32.46
N PRO A 365 17.56 4.31 32.27
CA PRO A 365 17.47 3.36 31.16
C PRO A 365 16.62 3.86 29.97
N HIS A 366 16.23 5.13 29.92
CA HIS A 366 15.13 5.62 29.07
C HIS A 366 15.36 5.44 27.55
N GLY A 367 16.60 5.46 27.06
CA GLY A 367 16.86 5.14 25.65
C GLY A 367 16.71 3.64 25.35
N GLU A 368 17.08 2.78 26.29
CA GLU A 368 16.91 1.33 26.18
C GLU A 368 15.42 0.95 26.20
N LEU A 369 14.63 1.55 27.07
CA LEU A 369 13.18 1.33 27.14
C LEU A 369 12.48 1.67 25.81
N ILE A 370 12.92 2.73 25.13
CA ILE A 370 12.42 3.05 23.78
C ILE A 370 12.84 1.98 22.78
N ALA A 371 14.10 1.53 22.85
CA ALA A 371 14.61 0.51 21.93
C ALA A 371 13.88 -0.84 22.09
N LYS A 372 13.43 -1.16 23.30
CA LYS A 372 12.59 -2.34 23.61
C LYS A 372 11.11 -2.14 23.28
N GLY A 373 10.68 -0.91 22.99
CA GLY A 373 9.27 -0.57 22.73
C GLY A 373 8.43 -0.39 24.00
N GLU A 374 9.04 -0.40 25.19
CA GLU A 374 8.37 -0.25 26.48
C GLU A 374 8.03 1.23 26.76
N LYS A 375 8.87 2.15 26.30
CA LYS A 375 8.67 3.59 26.41
C LYS A 375 8.27 4.19 25.06
N THR A 376 7.13 4.85 25.02
CA THR A 376 6.51 5.40 23.79
C THR A 376 6.49 6.92 23.75
N ALA A 377 6.99 7.59 24.79
CA ALA A 377 7.07 9.05 24.82
C ALA A 377 8.26 9.60 25.62
N MET A 378 8.69 10.79 25.24
CA MET A 378 9.68 11.60 25.96
C MET A 378 8.99 12.77 26.66
N VAL A 379 9.49 13.13 27.85
CA VAL A 379 9.04 14.31 28.60
C VAL A 379 10.22 15.25 28.82
N LYS A 380 9.99 16.57 28.67
CA LYS A 380 11.01 17.60 28.85
C LYS A 380 10.41 18.84 29.52
N SER A 381 11.22 19.56 30.30
CA SER A 381 10.76 20.79 30.97
C SER A 381 10.72 22.04 30.08
N ARG A 382 11.18 21.95 28.84
CA ARG A 382 11.16 23.04 27.85
C ARG A 382 10.75 22.52 26.48
N ALA A 383 10.13 23.37 25.67
CA ALA A 383 9.67 23.00 24.36
C ALA A 383 10.83 23.00 23.35
N PHE A 384 11.01 21.89 22.65
CA PHE A 384 11.93 21.73 21.54
C PHE A 384 11.21 21.63 20.20
N LYS A 385 11.85 22.17 19.16
CA LYS A 385 11.46 22.01 17.76
C LYS A 385 12.14 20.75 17.19
N LEU A 386 11.61 19.59 17.54
CA LEU A 386 12.11 18.32 17.05
C LEU A 386 11.59 18.10 15.63
N ARG A 387 12.49 18.17 14.64
CA ARG A 387 12.18 17.92 13.23
C ARG A 387 13.08 16.81 12.71
N GLY A 388 12.46 15.78 12.12
CA GLY A 388 13.18 14.66 11.55
C GLY A 388 13.69 13.65 12.58
N PHE A 389 14.76 12.95 12.21
CA PHE A 389 15.33 11.85 12.96
C PHE A 389 16.54 12.29 13.77
N TYR A 390 16.66 11.75 14.97
CA TYR A 390 17.80 11.91 15.86
C TYR A 390 18.35 10.55 16.26
N LEU A 391 19.66 10.42 16.38
CA LEU A 391 20.28 9.24 16.97
C LEU A 391 19.90 9.14 18.46
N LEU A 392 19.28 8.04 18.86
CA LEU A 392 18.87 7.81 20.24
C LEU A 392 20.06 7.30 21.06
N CYS A 393 20.55 8.16 21.95
CA CYS A 393 21.70 7.89 22.82
C CYS A 393 21.24 7.75 24.28
N SER A 394 21.75 6.75 25.00
CA SER A 394 21.55 6.60 26.43
C SER A 394 22.72 5.84 27.06
N GLY A 395 23.27 6.40 28.14
CA GLY A 395 24.53 5.93 28.71
C GLY A 395 25.65 6.04 27.68
N SER A 396 26.40 4.96 27.48
CA SER A 396 27.47 4.88 26.47
C SER A 396 27.02 4.30 25.13
N LEU A 397 25.71 4.06 24.94
CA LEU A 397 25.17 3.36 23.79
C LEU A 397 24.23 4.23 22.97
N CYS A 398 24.25 4.02 21.66
CA CYS A 398 23.28 4.53 20.72
C CYS A 398 22.50 3.35 20.12
N TYR A 399 21.17 3.43 20.16
CA TYR A 399 20.28 2.30 19.87
C TYR A 399 19.67 2.34 18.47
N GLY A 400 19.63 3.50 17.83
CA GLY A 400 18.87 3.70 16.60
C GLY A 400 18.60 5.16 16.30
N TRP A 401 17.69 5.40 15.36
CA TRP A 401 17.14 6.71 15.08
C TRP A 401 15.73 6.81 15.63
N VAL A 402 15.39 7.92 16.27
CA VAL A 402 14.07 8.22 16.81
C VAL A 402 13.53 9.49 16.19
N ARG A 403 12.23 9.51 15.93
CA ARG A 403 11.49 10.69 15.48
C ARG A 403 10.23 10.83 16.33
N PHE A 404 9.92 12.06 16.73
CA PHE A 404 8.79 12.39 17.60
C PHE A 404 7.65 13.02 16.82
N LYS A 405 6.43 12.94 17.35
CA LYS A 405 5.30 13.71 16.83
C LYS A 405 5.58 15.19 17.00
N SER A 406 5.32 15.97 15.96
CA SER A 406 5.52 17.42 15.92
C SER A 406 4.19 18.14 15.67
N ARG A 407 4.22 19.49 15.70
CA ARG A 407 3.06 20.33 15.37
C ARG A 407 2.51 20.06 13.96
N TYR A 408 3.33 19.48 13.08
CA TYR A 408 2.96 19.14 11.71
C TYR A 408 2.29 17.76 11.58
N ASP A 409 2.45 16.89 12.58
CA ASP A 409 1.77 15.59 12.67
C ASP A 409 0.33 15.76 13.22
N SER A 410 0.20 16.65 14.20
CA SER A 410 -1.06 17.14 14.72
C SER A 410 -0.80 18.51 15.35
N ASN A 411 -1.73 19.45 15.27
CA ASN A 411 -1.62 20.77 15.92
C ASN A 411 -1.47 20.71 17.46
N GLU A 412 -1.38 19.51 18.04
CA GLU A 412 -1.40 19.21 19.46
C GLU A 412 0.00 19.04 20.10
N TYR A 413 1.04 18.62 19.35
CA TYR A 413 2.35 18.27 19.94
C TYR A 413 3.47 19.28 19.64
N PRO A 414 4.39 19.56 20.57
CA PRO A 414 4.44 19.03 21.93
C PRO A 414 3.30 19.55 22.81
N LYS A 415 2.69 18.63 23.56
CA LYS A 415 1.57 18.94 24.45
C LYS A 415 2.14 19.38 25.80
N ARG A 416 1.71 20.53 26.30
CA ARG A 416 1.99 20.92 27.69
C ARG A 416 1.09 20.08 28.59
N ILE A 417 1.69 19.34 29.52
CA ILE A 417 1.00 18.46 30.46
C ILE A 417 1.19 18.96 31.88
N SER A 418 0.13 18.88 32.67
CA SER A 418 0.14 19.13 34.11
C SER A 418 0.79 18.00 34.90
N VAL A 419 0.98 18.21 36.20
CA VAL A 419 1.41 17.17 37.15
C VAL A 419 0.48 15.95 37.14
N LYS A 420 -0.83 16.18 37.05
CA LYS A 420 -1.83 15.12 37.02
C LYS A 420 -1.72 14.30 35.73
N GLU A 421 -1.69 14.98 34.58
CA GLU A 421 -1.53 14.32 33.28
C GLU A 421 -0.19 13.59 33.15
N PHE A 422 0.88 14.09 33.79
CA PHE A 422 2.15 13.38 33.87
C PHE A 422 1.97 12.01 34.53
N LYS A 423 1.31 11.93 35.68
CA LYS A 423 1.06 10.64 36.36
C LYS A 423 0.21 9.70 35.51
N GLU A 424 -0.83 10.22 34.87
CA GLU A 424 -1.70 9.44 33.98
C GLU A 424 -0.94 8.87 32.77
N LEU A 425 0.05 9.60 32.25
CA LEU A 425 0.87 9.21 31.11
C LEU A 425 2.14 8.43 31.49
N GLN A 426 2.29 8.04 32.76
CA GLN A 426 3.47 7.32 33.24
C GLN A 426 3.68 5.99 32.52
N HIS A 427 2.62 5.30 32.11
CA HIS A 427 2.70 4.08 31.30
C HIS A 427 3.35 4.32 29.93
N ALA A 428 3.31 5.54 29.39
CA ALA A 428 3.86 5.88 28.08
C ALA A 428 5.30 6.41 28.18
N HIS A 429 5.60 7.23 29.18
CA HIS A 429 6.94 7.81 29.35
C HIS A 429 7.82 7.08 30.37
N CYS A 430 7.28 6.19 31.21
CA CYS A 430 8.05 5.37 32.15
C CYS A 430 8.97 6.17 33.10
N ILE A 431 8.59 7.40 33.48
CA ILE A 431 9.37 8.23 34.42
C ILE A 431 8.65 8.20 35.77
N SER A 432 9.36 7.79 36.81
CA SER A 432 8.88 7.76 38.19
C SER A 432 8.63 9.17 38.74
N ASP A 433 7.83 9.28 39.82
CA ASP A 433 7.63 10.56 40.50
C ASP A 433 8.94 11.06 41.13
N GLU A 434 9.79 10.12 41.57
CA GLU A 434 11.13 10.36 42.12
C GLU A 434 12.07 10.96 41.07
N GLU A 435 12.18 10.32 39.89
CA GLU A 435 12.97 10.84 38.76
C GLU A 435 12.48 12.22 38.32
N ARG A 436 11.16 12.40 38.24
CA ARG A 436 10.57 13.69 37.88
C ARG A 436 10.98 14.78 38.87
N LYS A 437 10.88 14.51 40.18
CA LYS A 437 11.27 15.46 41.23
C LYS A 437 12.77 15.74 41.19
N ALA A 438 13.60 14.72 40.97
CA ALA A 438 15.04 14.87 40.83
C ALA A 438 15.44 15.73 39.62
N TRP A 439 14.78 15.56 38.47
CA TRP A 439 15.16 16.26 37.24
C TRP A 439 14.55 17.64 37.09
N TRP A 440 13.33 17.85 37.59
CA TRP A 440 12.54 19.06 37.32
C TRP A 440 11.94 19.71 38.57
N GLY A 441 12.21 19.19 39.77
CA GLY A 441 11.74 19.76 41.03
C GLY A 441 10.22 19.92 41.09
N GLY A 442 9.78 21.06 41.64
CA GLY A 442 8.37 21.42 41.79
C GLY A 442 7.68 21.97 40.53
N LYS A 443 8.23 21.77 39.32
CA LYS A 443 7.60 22.32 38.10
C LYS A 443 6.16 21.79 37.93
N GLY A 444 5.21 22.72 37.86
CA GLY A 444 3.78 22.42 37.74
C GLY A 444 3.35 21.89 36.37
N TRP A 445 4.22 21.96 35.36
CA TRP A 445 3.94 21.49 34.00
C TRP A 445 5.21 21.07 33.26
N LEU A 446 5.04 20.19 32.27
CA LEU A 446 6.10 19.64 31.41
C LEU A 446 5.61 19.56 29.96
N TYR A 447 6.49 19.22 29.02
CA TYR A 447 6.15 18.98 27.62
C TYR A 447 6.26 17.51 27.27
N TYR A 448 5.19 16.97 26.69
CA TYR A 448 5.06 15.59 26.26
C TYR A 448 5.29 15.45 24.75
N TYR A 449 6.16 14.49 24.40
CA TYR A 449 6.59 14.17 23.05
C TYR A 449 6.33 12.68 22.76
N PRO A 450 5.20 12.32 22.15
CA PRO A 450 4.99 10.96 21.69
C PRO A 450 6.04 10.60 20.63
N ILE A 451 6.54 9.37 20.68
CA ILE A 451 7.41 8.83 19.64
C ILE A 451 6.54 8.53 18.42
N ARG A 452 6.98 9.02 17.26
CA ARG A 452 6.33 8.76 15.98
C ARG A 452 6.85 7.48 15.37
N GLU A 453 8.17 7.30 15.37
CA GLU A 453 8.83 6.10 14.88
C GLU A 453 10.22 5.93 15.48
N PHE A 454 10.62 4.68 15.63
CA PHE A 454 11.96 4.27 16.05
C PHE A 454 12.52 3.27 15.03
N ILE A 455 13.74 3.54 14.57
CA ILE A 455 14.47 2.75 13.58
C ILE A 455 15.71 2.17 14.28
N PRO A 456 15.72 0.88 14.64
CA PRO A 456 16.83 0.30 15.40
C PRO A 456 18.09 0.18 14.54
N LEU A 457 19.25 0.41 15.17
CA LEU A 457 20.52 -0.09 14.66
C LEU A 457 20.53 -1.62 14.72
N PRO A 458 21.29 -2.31 13.84
CA PRO A 458 21.44 -3.77 13.92
C PRO A 458 21.92 -4.25 15.30
N ARG A 459 22.82 -3.48 15.93
CA ARG A 459 23.27 -3.64 17.31
C ARG A 459 23.52 -2.26 17.91
N PRO A 460 23.28 -2.04 19.22
CA PRO A 460 23.65 -0.80 19.88
C PRO A 460 25.14 -0.50 19.69
N ARG A 461 25.47 0.75 19.36
CA ARG A 461 26.84 1.17 19.08
C ARG A 461 27.37 2.05 20.20
N LYS A 462 28.62 1.84 20.59
CA LYS A 462 29.31 2.74 21.53
C LYS A 462 29.57 4.09 20.85
N PHE A 463 29.30 5.17 21.57
CA PHE A 463 29.56 6.53 21.10
C PHE A 463 30.30 7.34 22.16
N ARG A 464 30.98 8.40 21.73
CA ARG A 464 31.60 9.37 22.64
C ARG A 464 30.54 10.38 23.06
N LEU A 465 30.20 10.40 24.34
CA LEU A 465 29.33 11.42 24.91
C LEU A 465 30.11 12.74 25.02
N PRO A 466 29.69 13.82 24.33
CA PRO A 466 30.36 15.11 24.47
C PRO A 466 30.19 15.66 25.88
N GLN A 467 31.24 16.28 26.41
CA GLN A 467 31.19 16.91 27.73
C GLN A 467 30.14 18.03 27.74
N GLY A 468 29.20 17.99 28.70
CA GLY A 468 28.11 18.98 28.82
C GLY A 468 26.86 18.71 27.98
N ALA A 469 26.79 17.62 27.19
CA ALA A 469 25.59 17.28 26.42
C ALA A 469 24.43 16.81 27.33
N GLN A 470 23.46 17.71 27.61
CA GLN A 470 22.31 17.39 28.47
C GLN A 470 21.11 16.78 27.73
N THR A 471 20.92 17.06 26.45
CA THR A 471 19.74 16.56 25.69
C THR A 471 20.00 16.42 24.21
N PHE A 472 20.78 17.31 23.58
CA PHE A 472 21.16 17.18 22.17
C PHE A 472 22.66 16.99 22.04
N ILE A 473 23.02 16.17 21.06
CA ILE A 473 24.39 15.94 20.61
C ILE A 473 24.43 16.44 19.16
N ARG A 474 25.32 17.40 18.86
CA ARG A 474 25.38 18.01 17.52
C ARG A 474 25.77 17.00 16.45
N GLU A 475 26.75 16.14 16.74
CA GLU A 475 27.16 15.05 15.89
C GLU A 475 27.58 13.88 16.77
N VAL A 476 26.97 12.71 16.57
CA VAL A 476 27.29 11.51 17.36
C VAL A 476 28.52 10.84 16.78
N GLU A 477 29.62 10.85 17.55
CA GLU A 477 30.86 10.17 17.19
C GLU A 477 30.84 8.71 17.69
N PHE A 478 30.76 7.76 16.77
CA PHE A 478 30.86 6.34 17.12
C PHE A 478 32.31 5.93 17.36
N LEU A 479 32.55 5.19 18.46
CA LEU A 479 33.88 4.75 18.86
C LEU A 479 34.42 3.58 18.00
N GLN A 480 33.54 2.90 17.26
CA GLN A 480 33.91 1.87 16.29
C GLN A 480 33.54 2.32 14.88
N LYS A 481 34.55 2.39 13.99
CA LYS A 481 34.36 2.48 12.54
C LYS A 481 33.94 1.10 12.05
N PHE A 482 32.70 0.96 11.58
CA PHE A 482 32.26 -0.26 10.92
C PHE A 482 32.56 -0.12 9.42
N ASP A 483 33.34 -1.04 8.87
CA ASP A 483 33.59 -1.12 7.42
C ASP A 483 32.54 -2.05 6.80
N ILE A 484 31.69 -1.51 5.93
CA ILE A 484 30.54 -2.21 5.31
C ILE A 484 30.97 -3.40 4.43
N LYS A 485 32.27 -3.52 4.12
CA LYS A 485 32.81 -4.64 3.31
C LYS A 485 32.75 -6.01 4.00
N GLN A 486 32.48 -6.10 5.31
CA GLN A 486 32.47 -7.38 6.03
C GLN A 486 31.15 -8.15 6.03
N ILE A 487 30.14 -7.73 5.27
CA ILE A 487 28.94 -8.56 5.03
C ILE A 487 28.99 -9.09 3.59
N THR A 488 29.83 -10.09 3.35
CA THR A 488 29.72 -11.00 2.21
C THR A 488 28.78 -12.16 2.55
N PRO A 489 28.10 -12.77 1.56
CA PRO A 489 27.04 -13.78 1.79
C PRO A 489 27.53 -15.16 2.27
N ALA A 490 28.78 -15.31 2.71
CA ALA A 490 29.39 -16.61 2.99
C ALA A 490 29.18 -17.10 4.43
N ALA A 491 28.28 -16.50 5.21
CA ALA A 491 27.99 -16.90 6.59
C ALA A 491 26.49 -16.96 6.88
N LEU A 492 25.73 -17.57 5.97
CA LEU A 492 24.39 -18.10 6.21
C LEU A 492 24.29 -19.53 5.67
#